data_AF-A0A851RGB7-F1
#
_entry.id   AF-A0A851RGB7-F1
#
_cell.length_a   1.000
_cell.length_b   1.000
_cell.length_c   1.000
_cell.angle_alpha   90.00
_cell.angle_beta   90.00
_cell.angle_gamma   90.00
#
_symmetry.space_group_name_H-M   'P 1'
#
loop_
_entity.id
_entity.type
_entity.pdbx_description
1 polymer ?
#
loop_
_entity_poly.entity_id
_entity_poly.type
_entity_poly.pdbx_seq_one_letter_code
_entity_poly.pdbx_strand_id
1 'polypeptide(L)'
;FAELHAAVPGLPLESSRILPGIVLRRDFAAYCPTDGELRALLVTESLQPALTDPGVEFVVESEGQYQASLRWITRRTEALMKRLQSNNVKLLLSSAKQEEVVIYYAKLYGVSVVECLSPEEMALICEITGVSPYAPFGDSTDREISETAVVTFCQPLLLVSKRCVHIGFSSVCAFQPHCLILCGPVDGVNEQHAAAVQEAFTMLQHLFKAVGQ
;
A
#
# COMPACT_ATOMS: atom_id res chain seq x y z
N PHE A 1 7.20 2.85 -14.76
CA PHE A 1 7.30 4.33 -14.79
C PHE A 1 6.00 4.97 -14.34
N ALA A 2 4.84 4.39 -14.69
CA ALA A 2 3.54 4.88 -14.24
C ALA A 2 3.41 4.97 -12.70
N GLU A 3 4.09 4.10 -11.97
CA GLU A 3 4.11 3.98 -10.51
C GLU A 3 5.16 4.90 -9.87
N LEU A 4 6.07 5.46 -10.68
CA LEU A 4 7.17 6.33 -10.26
C LEU A 4 6.91 7.80 -10.61
N HIS A 5 5.70 8.13 -11.06
CA HIS A 5 5.29 9.51 -11.27
C HIS A 5 3.84 9.74 -10.87
N ALA A 6 3.51 10.99 -10.59
CA ALA A 6 2.13 11.45 -10.40
C ALA A 6 1.90 12.70 -11.25
N ALA A 7 0.99 12.59 -12.21
CA ALA A 7 0.51 13.71 -13.02
C ALA A 7 -0.46 14.60 -12.20
N VAL A 8 -0.21 15.91 -12.19
CA VAL A 8 -0.96 16.90 -11.45
C VAL A 8 -1.43 18.01 -12.41
N PRO A 9 -2.68 17.96 -12.89
CA PRO A 9 -3.21 19.01 -13.74
C PRO A 9 -3.50 20.30 -12.94
N GLY A 10 -3.55 21.44 -13.63
CA GLY A 10 -3.91 22.73 -13.06
C GLY A 10 -2.76 23.49 -12.37
N LEU A 11 -1.53 22.98 -12.45
CA LEU A 11 -0.33 23.66 -11.97
C LEU A 11 0.65 23.91 -13.12
N PRO A 12 1.46 24.98 -13.07
CA PRO A 12 2.48 25.22 -14.09
C PRO A 12 3.60 24.17 -14.01
N LEU A 13 4.26 23.89 -15.14
CA LEU A 13 5.32 22.87 -15.23
C LEU A 13 6.46 23.12 -14.24
N GLU A 14 6.78 24.39 -13.95
CA GLU A 14 7.80 24.79 -12.96
C GLU A 14 7.50 24.34 -11.52
N SER A 15 6.24 23.97 -11.22
CA SER A 15 5.85 23.38 -9.93
C SER A 15 6.14 21.87 -9.83
N SER A 16 6.63 21.26 -10.91
CA SER A 16 7.05 19.85 -10.92
C SER A 16 8.25 19.66 -10.00
N ARG A 17 8.33 18.50 -9.35
CA ARG A 17 9.39 18.20 -8.37
C ARG A 17 9.60 16.72 -8.23
N ILE A 18 10.77 16.34 -7.75
CA ILE A 18 11.08 14.95 -7.38
C ILE A 18 10.92 14.84 -5.87
N LEU A 19 10.16 13.84 -5.43
CA LEU A 19 10.00 13.49 -4.02
C LEU A 19 10.74 12.20 -3.73
N PRO A 20 11.39 12.05 -2.56
CA PRO A 20 11.90 10.76 -2.11
C PRO A 20 10.74 9.81 -1.85
N GLY A 21 10.93 8.51 -2.01
CA GLY A 21 9.88 7.51 -1.81
C GLY A 21 8.89 7.40 -2.99
N ILE A 22 7.73 6.82 -2.72
CA ILE A 22 6.64 6.64 -3.70
C ILE A 22 5.38 7.38 -3.27
N VAL A 23 4.53 7.71 -4.24
CA VAL A 23 3.22 8.34 -4.02
C VAL A 23 2.13 7.40 -4.51
N LEU A 24 1.29 6.96 -3.58
CA LEU A 24 0.10 6.17 -3.84
C LEU A 24 -1.07 7.12 -4.09
N ARG A 25 -1.73 7.02 -5.24
CA ARG A 25 -2.78 7.95 -5.69
C ARG A 25 -4.15 7.68 -5.05
N ARG A 26 -4.16 7.50 -3.73
CA ARG A 26 -5.31 7.19 -2.89
C ARG A 26 -5.09 7.75 -1.49
N ASP A 27 -6.17 7.90 -0.75
CA ASP A 27 -6.12 8.35 0.64
C ASP A 27 -5.99 7.16 1.62
N PHE A 28 -5.73 7.46 2.88
CA PHE A 28 -5.80 6.48 3.95
C PHE A 28 -7.25 6.07 4.25
N ALA A 29 -7.50 4.77 4.40
CA ALA A 29 -8.75 4.28 4.98
C ALA A 29 -8.76 4.45 6.51
N ALA A 30 -7.58 4.34 7.12
CA ALA A 30 -7.31 4.75 8.50
C ALA A 30 -5.96 5.44 8.55
N TYR A 31 -5.90 6.64 9.14
CA TYR A 31 -4.65 7.35 9.35
C TYR A 31 -4.36 7.45 10.84
N CYS A 32 -3.27 6.80 11.26
CA CYS A 32 -2.75 6.80 12.62
C CYS A 32 -1.30 7.30 12.55
N PRO A 33 -1.05 8.62 12.70
CA PRO A 33 0.28 9.19 12.58
C PRO A 33 1.22 8.53 13.60
N THR A 34 2.43 8.21 13.15
CA THR A 34 3.48 7.63 13.97
C THR A 34 4.78 8.35 13.65
N ASP A 35 5.55 8.72 14.68
CA ASP A 35 6.85 9.34 14.52
C ASP A 35 7.93 8.26 14.28
N GLY A 36 8.85 8.56 13.37
CA GLY A 36 10.02 7.72 13.10
C GLY A 36 9.76 6.52 12.17
N GLU A 37 10.70 5.58 12.21
CA GLU A 37 10.67 4.38 11.39
C GLU A 37 9.56 3.42 11.86
N LEU A 38 8.83 2.86 10.91
CA LEU A 38 7.73 1.94 11.17
C LEU A 38 7.78 0.70 10.30
N ARG A 39 7.11 -0.37 10.74
CA ARG A 39 6.97 -1.59 9.95
C ARG A 39 5.65 -1.60 9.20
N ALA A 40 5.71 -1.92 7.91
CA ALA A 40 4.55 -2.10 7.05
C ALA A 40 4.34 -3.58 6.71
N LEU A 41 3.08 -4.00 6.75
CA LEU A 41 2.66 -5.31 6.29
C LEU A 41 1.97 -5.18 4.94
N LEU A 42 2.40 -5.98 3.97
CA LEU A 42 1.73 -6.10 2.68
C LEU A 42 0.72 -7.24 2.75
N VAL A 43 -0.49 -7.05 2.25
CA VAL A 43 -1.52 -8.10 2.19
C VAL A 43 -2.24 -8.07 0.85
N THR A 44 -2.60 -9.25 0.36
CA THR A 44 -3.35 -9.38 -0.90
C THR A 44 -4.85 -9.56 -0.71
N GLU A 45 -5.28 -9.83 0.52
CA GLU A 45 -6.64 -10.23 0.87
C GLU A 45 -7.21 -9.38 2.02
N SER A 46 -8.53 -9.41 2.19
CA SER A 46 -9.18 -8.81 3.37
C SER A 46 -8.72 -9.54 4.62
N LEU A 47 -8.34 -8.81 5.67
CA LEU A 47 -7.89 -9.39 6.93
C LEU A 47 -9.05 -9.93 7.78
N GLN A 48 -10.30 -9.57 7.46
CA GLN A 48 -11.47 -10.19 8.05
C GLN A 48 -11.73 -11.53 7.35
N PRO A 49 -11.75 -12.66 8.07
CA PRO A 49 -12.10 -13.94 7.47
C PRO A 49 -13.55 -13.92 6.97
N ALA A 50 -13.78 -14.53 5.82
CA ALA A 50 -15.13 -14.82 5.35
C ALA A 50 -15.78 -15.92 6.23
N LEU A 51 -17.11 -15.94 6.28
CA LEU A 51 -17.86 -17.01 6.95
C LEU A 51 -17.72 -18.35 6.21
N THR A 52 -17.59 -18.29 4.90
CA THR A 52 -17.40 -19.44 4.01
C THR A 52 -16.48 -19.08 2.86
N ASP A 53 -15.90 -20.12 2.27
CA ASP A 53 -15.09 -20.00 1.07
C ASP A 53 -15.94 -19.60 -0.15
N PRO A 54 -15.33 -18.98 -1.18
CA PRO A 54 -16.01 -18.67 -2.42
C PRO A 54 -16.69 -19.91 -3.02
N GLY A 55 -17.99 -19.80 -3.32
CA GLY A 55 -18.78 -20.90 -3.88
C GLY A 55 -19.32 -21.90 -2.85
N VAL A 56 -19.10 -21.67 -1.55
CA VAL A 56 -19.65 -22.49 -0.47
C VAL A 56 -20.78 -21.74 0.26
N GLU A 57 -21.91 -22.42 0.43
CA GLU A 57 -23.07 -21.87 1.15
C GLU A 57 -22.86 -21.93 2.67
N PHE A 58 -23.14 -20.82 3.35
CA PHE A 58 -23.14 -20.77 4.81
C PHE A 58 -24.56 -21.05 5.34
N VAL A 59 -24.81 -22.30 5.76
CA VAL A 59 -26.11 -22.69 6.32
C VAL A 59 -26.20 -22.26 7.78
N VAL A 60 -27.23 -21.48 8.10
CA VAL A 60 -27.55 -21.01 9.45
C VAL A 60 -28.78 -21.75 9.96
N GLU A 61 -28.64 -22.53 11.02
CA GLU A 61 -29.73 -23.29 11.63
C GLU A 61 -30.46 -22.49 12.73
N SER A 62 -29.82 -21.43 13.24
CA SER A 62 -30.41 -20.54 14.25
C SER A 62 -29.74 -19.17 14.30
N GLU A 63 -30.48 -18.17 14.79
CA GLU A 63 -29.93 -16.83 15.05
C GLU A 63 -28.74 -16.89 16.01
N GLY A 64 -28.79 -17.76 17.02
CA GLY A 64 -27.70 -17.95 17.99
C GLY A 64 -26.38 -18.40 17.33
N GLN A 65 -26.47 -19.29 16.34
CA GLN A 65 -25.31 -19.73 15.55
C GLN A 65 -24.75 -18.59 14.72
N TYR A 66 -25.61 -17.85 14.01
CA TYR A 66 -25.18 -16.70 13.22
C TYR A 66 -24.45 -15.65 14.05
N GLN A 67 -25.02 -15.28 15.20
CA GLN A 67 -24.41 -14.34 16.14
C GLN A 67 -23.10 -14.86 16.76
N ALA A 68 -22.99 -16.18 16.98
CA ALA A 68 -21.74 -16.78 17.43
C ALA A 68 -20.65 -16.67 16.34
N SER A 69 -20.98 -16.93 15.08
CA SER A 69 -20.05 -16.85 13.95
C SER A 69 -19.57 -15.41 13.71
N LEU A 70 -20.46 -14.41 13.74
CA LEU A 70 -20.07 -13.00 13.64
C LEU A 70 -19.14 -12.56 14.78
N ARG A 71 -19.43 -12.99 16.02
CA ARG A 71 -18.55 -12.72 17.17
C ARG A 71 -17.19 -13.40 17.03
N TRP A 72 -17.14 -14.61 16.50
CA TRP A 72 -15.88 -15.31 16.24
C TRP A 72 -15.02 -14.55 15.22
N ILE A 73 -15.60 -14.15 14.07
CA ILE A 73 -14.91 -13.35 13.05
C ILE A 73 -14.36 -12.06 13.65
N THR A 74 -15.21 -11.32 14.37
CA THR A 74 -14.85 -10.04 14.99
C THR A 74 -13.69 -10.18 15.96
N ARG A 75 -13.76 -11.16 16.87
CA ARG A 75 -12.69 -11.45 17.85
C ARG A 75 -11.39 -11.88 17.17
N ARG A 76 -11.48 -12.62 16.07
CA ARG A 76 -10.33 -13.04 15.30
C ARG A 76 -9.66 -11.85 14.62
N THR A 77 -10.43 -10.93 14.02
CA THR A 77 -9.90 -9.68 13.46
C THR A 77 -9.24 -8.81 14.54
N GLU A 78 -9.88 -8.69 15.72
CA GLU A 78 -9.28 -7.97 16.86
C GLU A 78 -7.93 -8.58 17.28
N ALA A 79 -7.90 -9.91 17.44
CA ALA A 79 -6.68 -10.62 17.83
C ALA A 79 -5.56 -10.45 16.80
N LEU A 80 -5.89 -10.48 15.51
CA LEU A 80 -4.93 -10.20 14.44
C LEU A 80 -4.38 -8.78 14.55
N MET A 81 -5.22 -7.76 14.73
CA MET A 81 -4.77 -6.37 14.84
C MET A 81 -3.92 -6.13 16.08
N LYS A 82 -4.27 -6.75 17.22
CA LYS A 82 -3.41 -6.78 18.42
C LYS A 82 -2.05 -7.41 18.09
N ARG A 83 -2.03 -8.51 17.35
CA ARG A 83 -0.78 -9.17 16.94
C ARG A 83 0.05 -8.27 16.02
N LEU A 84 -0.55 -7.56 15.07
CA LEU A 84 0.15 -6.57 14.24
C LEU A 84 0.83 -5.52 15.12
N GLN A 85 0.08 -4.94 16.05
CA GLN A 85 0.60 -3.94 16.98
C GLN A 85 1.76 -4.48 17.83
N SER A 86 1.61 -5.67 18.41
CA SER A 86 2.67 -6.32 19.22
C SER A 86 3.94 -6.60 18.41
N ASN A 87 3.84 -6.77 17.09
CA ASN A 87 4.98 -6.95 16.19
C ASN A 87 5.53 -5.61 15.63
N ASN A 88 5.09 -4.48 16.20
CA ASN A 88 5.43 -3.12 15.78
C ASN A 88 5.04 -2.79 14.32
N VAL A 89 4.01 -3.45 13.79
CA VAL A 89 3.41 -3.08 12.50
C VAL A 89 2.49 -1.87 12.72
N LYS A 90 2.75 -0.78 12.00
CA LYS A 90 1.99 0.48 12.08
C LYS A 90 1.37 0.89 10.75
N LEU A 91 1.65 0.16 9.68
CA LEU A 91 1.09 0.41 8.36
C LEU A 91 0.64 -0.92 7.72
N LEU A 92 -0.57 -0.93 7.20
CA LEU A 92 -1.11 -2.00 6.38
C LEU A 92 -1.24 -1.49 4.93
N LEU A 93 -0.61 -2.19 4.01
CA LEU A 93 -0.65 -1.96 2.57
C LEU A 93 -1.41 -3.11 1.92
N SER A 94 -2.63 -2.85 1.46
CA SER A 94 -3.56 -3.89 1.02
C SER A 94 -3.95 -3.73 -0.44
N SER A 95 -3.83 -4.78 -1.25
CA SER A 95 -4.42 -4.79 -2.59
C SER A 95 -5.95 -4.93 -2.55
N ALA A 96 -6.48 -5.67 -1.57
CA ALA A 96 -7.90 -5.79 -1.35
C ALA A 96 -8.47 -4.57 -0.61
N LYS A 97 -9.77 -4.33 -0.76
CA LYS A 97 -10.52 -3.46 0.15
C LYS A 97 -10.67 -4.17 1.51
N GLN A 98 -10.46 -3.44 2.60
CA GLN A 98 -10.61 -3.95 3.95
C GLN A 98 -12.02 -3.66 4.48
N GLU A 99 -12.52 -4.56 5.32
CA GLU A 99 -13.83 -4.43 5.93
C GLU A 99 -13.84 -3.37 7.04
N GLU A 100 -15.01 -2.78 7.33
CA GLU A 100 -15.11 -1.69 8.32
C GLU A 100 -14.59 -2.10 9.71
N VAL A 101 -14.79 -3.36 10.10
CA VAL A 101 -14.27 -3.89 11.38
C VAL A 101 -12.75 -3.94 11.40
N VAL A 102 -12.09 -4.19 10.26
CA VAL A 102 -10.63 -4.12 10.13
C VAL A 102 -10.19 -2.68 10.31
N ILE A 103 -10.83 -1.73 9.63
CA ILE A 103 -10.53 -0.30 9.75
C ILE A 103 -10.75 0.20 11.18
N TYR A 104 -11.80 -0.24 11.85
CA TYR A 104 -12.10 0.08 13.24
C TYR A 104 -10.98 -0.37 14.18
N TYR A 105 -10.60 -1.65 14.12
CA TYR A 105 -9.53 -2.17 14.98
C TYR A 105 -8.15 -1.63 14.61
N ALA A 106 -7.89 -1.36 13.33
CA ALA A 106 -6.66 -0.70 12.90
C ALA A 106 -6.51 0.67 13.59
N LYS A 107 -7.57 1.49 13.63
CA LYS A 107 -7.59 2.75 14.38
C LYS A 107 -7.37 2.53 15.88
N LEU A 108 -8.05 1.54 16.47
CA LEU A 108 -7.94 1.24 17.90
C LEU A 108 -6.52 0.84 18.30
N TYR A 109 -5.79 0.12 17.44
CA TYR A 109 -4.44 -0.36 17.72
C TYR A 109 -3.33 0.51 17.10
N GLY A 110 -3.69 1.64 16.48
CA GLY A 110 -2.74 2.60 15.91
C GLY A 110 -2.02 2.07 14.67
N VAL A 111 -2.75 1.40 13.78
CA VAL A 111 -2.28 0.91 12.49
C VAL A 111 -2.94 1.75 11.39
N SER A 112 -2.13 2.45 10.60
CA SER A 112 -2.58 3.13 9.38
C SER A 112 -2.91 2.11 8.30
N VAL A 113 -3.91 2.37 7.47
CA VAL A 113 -4.36 1.45 6.41
C VAL A 113 -4.44 2.21 5.09
N VAL A 114 -3.78 1.65 4.08
CA VAL A 114 -3.92 2.01 2.68
C VAL A 114 -4.39 0.77 1.92
N GLU A 115 -5.57 0.85 1.31
CA GLU A 115 -6.24 -0.27 0.66
C GLU A 115 -6.44 -0.04 -0.84
N CYS A 116 -6.85 -1.07 -1.58
CA CYS A 116 -7.04 -1.01 -3.03
C CYS A 116 -5.76 -0.60 -3.80
N LEU A 117 -4.61 -1.14 -3.38
CA LEU A 117 -3.36 -1.06 -4.14
C LEU A 117 -3.47 -1.88 -5.43
N SER A 118 -2.99 -1.33 -6.54
CA SER A 118 -2.96 -2.07 -7.80
C SER A 118 -1.89 -3.17 -7.75
N PRO A 119 -1.99 -4.21 -8.60
CA PRO A 119 -0.95 -5.23 -8.71
C PRO A 119 0.43 -4.65 -9.01
N GLU A 120 0.50 -3.59 -9.82
CA GLU A 120 1.75 -2.91 -10.21
C GLU A 120 2.38 -2.17 -9.02
N GLU A 121 1.57 -1.49 -8.20
CA GLU A 121 2.07 -0.84 -6.98
C GLU A 121 2.54 -1.88 -5.96
N MET A 122 1.79 -2.98 -5.80
CA MET A 122 2.20 -4.09 -4.94
C MET A 122 3.53 -4.68 -5.41
N ALA A 123 3.67 -4.96 -6.70
CA ALA A 123 4.89 -5.48 -7.30
C ALA A 123 6.08 -4.52 -7.08
N LEU A 124 5.89 -3.22 -7.29
CA LEU A 124 6.92 -2.22 -7.05
C LEU A 124 7.35 -2.18 -5.58
N ILE A 125 6.40 -2.23 -4.62
CA ILE A 125 6.75 -2.23 -3.19
C ILE A 125 7.51 -3.50 -2.83
N CYS A 126 7.09 -4.66 -3.33
CA CYS A 126 7.82 -5.92 -3.16
C CYS A 126 9.24 -5.83 -3.74
N GLU A 127 9.42 -5.23 -4.91
CA GLU A 127 10.73 -5.04 -5.55
C GLU A 127 11.65 -4.11 -4.73
N ILE A 128 11.12 -2.98 -4.24
CA ILE A 128 11.87 -2.00 -3.43
C ILE A 128 12.30 -2.59 -2.08
N THR A 129 11.42 -3.38 -1.46
CA THR A 129 11.59 -3.81 -0.06
C THR A 129 12.11 -5.23 0.08
N GLY A 130 12.01 -6.05 -0.97
CA GLY A 130 12.32 -7.48 -0.95
C GLY A 130 11.34 -8.34 -0.15
N VAL A 131 10.22 -7.77 0.30
CA VAL A 131 9.23 -8.41 1.17
C VAL A 131 8.11 -9.04 0.35
N SER A 132 7.68 -10.25 0.70
CA SER A 132 6.52 -10.87 0.07
C SER A 132 5.22 -10.53 0.82
N PRO A 133 4.06 -10.49 0.12
CA PRO A 133 2.78 -10.25 0.79
C PRO A 133 2.43 -11.34 1.80
N TYR A 134 1.92 -10.92 2.95
CA TYR A 134 1.42 -11.79 3.99
C TYR A 134 0.07 -12.41 3.61
N ALA A 135 0.00 -13.74 3.71
CA ALA A 135 -1.21 -14.53 3.53
C ALA A 135 -1.80 -14.91 4.90
N PRO A 136 -2.85 -14.22 5.38
CA PRO A 136 -3.40 -14.42 6.74
C PRO A 136 -4.12 -15.76 6.95
N PHE A 137 -4.55 -16.44 5.88
CA PHE A 137 -5.39 -17.65 5.94
C PHE A 137 -4.72 -18.93 5.40
N GLY A 138 -3.39 -18.94 5.24
CA GLY A 138 -2.65 -20.17 4.91
C GLY A 138 -2.58 -21.18 6.08
N ASP A 139 -2.02 -22.37 5.81
CA ASP A 139 -2.04 -23.61 6.63
C ASP A 139 -1.60 -23.53 8.10
N SER A 140 -1.19 -22.37 8.63
CA SER A 140 -0.97 -22.20 10.07
C SER A 140 -1.48 -20.84 10.55
N THR A 141 -2.43 -20.87 11.46
CA THR A 141 -3.03 -19.69 12.10
C THR A 141 -2.05 -18.91 12.98
N ASP A 142 -0.85 -19.46 13.17
CA ASP A 142 0.23 -18.95 14.02
C ASP A 142 1.51 -18.58 13.23
N ARG A 143 1.39 -18.38 11.91
CA ARG A 143 2.54 -17.93 11.11
C ARG A 143 3.02 -16.58 11.63
N GLU A 144 4.25 -16.56 12.15
CA GLU A 144 4.92 -15.35 12.62
C GLU A 144 4.89 -14.29 11.51
N ILE A 145 4.72 -13.02 11.91
CA ILE A 145 4.85 -11.89 11.00
C ILE A 145 6.36 -11.64 10.82
N SER A 146 6.99 -12.51 10.03
CA SER A 146 8.43 -12.47 9.78
C SER A 146 8.79 -11.43 8.72
N GLU A 147 7.91 -11.23 7.74
CA GLU A 147 8.16 -10.40 6.57
C GLU A 147 7.39 -9.08 6.66
N THR A 148 8.12 -7.99 6.90
CA THR A 148 7.58 -6.63 6.95
C THR A 148 8.53 -5.67 6.26
N ALA A 149 7.98 -4.69 5.54
CA ALA A 149 8.78 -3.62 4.96
C ALA A 149 9.12 -2.57 6.01
N VAL A 150 10.36 -2.08 5.99
CA VAL A 150 10.78 -0.94 6.81
C VAL A 150 10.41 0.35 6.09
N VAL A 151 9.66 1.22 6.77
CA VAL A 151 9.15 2.48 6.25
C VAL A 151 9.77 3.63 7.04
N THR A 152 10.48 4.51 6.34
CA THR A 152 11.18 5.66 6.93
C THR A 152 10.24 6.82 7.24
N PHE A 153 9.17 6.96 6.45
CA PHE A 153 8.09 7.91 6.70
C PHE A 153 6.81 7.47 5.96
N CYS A 154 5.65 7.82 6.50
CA CYS A 154 4.35 7.61 5.88
C CYS A 154 3.40 8.76 6.24
N GLN A 155 2.98 9.53 5.25
CA GLN A 155 2.21 10.76 5.50
C GLN A 155 1.19 11.05 4.40
N PRO A 156 0.10 11.78 4.71
CA PRO A 156 -0.81 12.31 3.71
C PRO A 156 -0.08 13.35 2.85
N LEU A 157 -0.31 13.31 1.55
CA LEU A 157 0.18 14.28 0.58
C LEU A 157 -1.00 14.85 -0.18
N LEU A 158 -1.16 16.17 -0.16
CA LEU A 158 -2.18 16.86 -0.94
C LEU A 158 -1.57 17.34 -2.26
N LEU A 159 -2.01 16.75 -3.37
CA LEU A 159 -1.68 17.20 -4.72
C LEU A 159 -2.88 17.93 -5.30
N VAL A 160 -2.85 19.26 -5.20
CA VAL A 160 -3.99 20.15 -5.50
C VAL A 160 -5.20 19.80 -4.62
N SER A 161 -6.18 19.07 -5.14
CA SER A 161 -7.38 18.64 -4.41
C SER A 161 -7.41 17.12 -4.16
N LYS A 162 -6.41 16.38 -4.64
CA LYS A 162 -6.32 14.93 -4.48
C LYS A 162 -5.46 14.58 -3.28
N ARG A 163 -6.05 13.83 -2.33
CA ARG A 163 -5.31 13.23 -1.21
C ARG A 163 -4.62 11.96 -1.69
N CYS A 164 -3.34 11.88 -1.43
CA CYS A 164 -2.46 10.78 -1.78
C CYS A 164 -1.71 10.33 -0.51
N VAL A 165 -1.14 9.14 -0.54
CA VAL A 165 -0.23 8.68 0.51
C VAL A 165 1.19 8.75 0.00
N HIS A 166 2.07 9.38 0.78
CA HIS A 166 3.50 9.50 0.49
C HIS A 166 4.29 8.61 1.44
N ILE A 167 5.05 7.66 0.88
CA ILE A 167 5.73 6.61 1.64
C ILE A 167 7.19 6.53 1.23
N GLY A 168 8.07 6.59 2.23
CA GLY A 168 9.49 6.27 2.07
C GLY A 168 9.77 4.88 2.61
N PHE A 169 10.47 4.06 1.82
CA PHE A 169 10.92 2.73 2.24
C PHE A 169 12.43 2.73 2.48
N SER A 170 12.88 1.96 3.46
CA SER A 170 14.28 1.54 3.48
C SER A 170 14.48 0.54 2.36
N SER A 171 15.10 0.99 1.28
CA SER A 171 15.36 0.16 0.09
C SER A 171 16.41 -0.90 0.41
N VAL A 172 16.17 -2.15 -0.02
CA VAL A 172 17.20 -3.19 -0.03
C VAL A 172 18.09 -3.10 -1.28
N CYS A 173 17.71 -2.25 -2.23
CA CYS A 173 18.46 -2.02 -3.46
C CYS A 173 19.45 -0.86 -3.30
N ALA A 174 20.47 -0.82 -4.16
CA ALA A 174 21.41 0.30 -4.24
C ALA A 174 20.77 1.63 -4.67
N PHE A 175 19.49 1.62 -5.05
CA PHE A 175 18.72 2.80 -5.43
C PHE A 175 17.66 3.13 -4.38
N GLN A 176 17.50 4.42 -4.10
CA GLN A 176 16.37 4.92 -3.32
C GLN A 176 15.22 5.25 -4.27
N PRO A 177 14.01 4.73 -4.04
CA PRO A 177 12.86 5.07 -4.88
C PRO A 177 12.57 6.56 -4.77
N HIS A 178 12.22 7.18 -5.89
CA HIS A 178 11.78 8.56 -5.98
C HIS A 178 10.53 8.62 -6.87
N CYS A 179 9.66 9.58 -6.59
CA CYS A 179 8.46 9.84 -7.36
C CYS A 179 8.56 11.21 -8.04
N LEU A 180 8.37 11.25 -9.35
CA LEU A 180 8.29 12.49 -10.10
C LEU A 180 6.86 13.05 -10.03
N ILE A 181 6.70 14.19 -9.38
CA ILE A 181 5.47 14.98 -9.46
C ILE A 181 5.54 15.83 -10.71
N LEU A 182 4.68 15.54 -11.67
CA LEU A 182 4.67 16.16 -12.98
C LEU A 182 3.45 17.08 -13.10
N CYS A 183 3.70 18.38 -13.11
CA CYS A 183 2.68 19.41 -13.17
C CYS A 183 2.46 19.88 -14.61
N GLY A 184 1.22 20.22 -14.94
CA GLY A 184 0.85 20.75 -16.24
C GLY A 184 -0.52 21.40 -16.22
N PRO A 185 -0.83 22.27 -17.19
CA PRO A 185 -2.08 23.03 -17.19
C PRO A 185 -3.30 22.12 -17.34
N VAL A 186 -3.18 21.04 -18.10
CA VAL A 186 -4.24 20.06 -18.38
C VAL A 186 -3.67 18.65 -18.49
N ASP A 187 -4.51 17.63 -18.34
CA ASP A 187 -4.10 16.22 -18.34
C ASP A 187 -3.37 15.82 -19.62
N GLY A 188 -3.84 16.23 -20.80
CA GLY A 188 -3.17 15.89 -22.06
C GLY A 188 -1.74 16.42 -22.18
N VAL A 189 -1.43 17.55 -21.55
CA VAL A 189 -0.05 18.07 -21.51
C VAL A 189 0.80 17.26 -20.52
N ASN A 190 0.23 16.84 -19.38
CA ASN A 190 0.90 15.94 -18.45
C ASN A 190 1.22 14.58 -19.09
N GLU A 191 0.31 14.03 -19.89
CA GLU A 191 0.55 12.78 -20.62
C GLU A 191 1.73 12.91 -21.59
N GLN A 192 1.80 14.02 -22.34
CA GLN A 192 2.93 14.30 -23.23
C GLN A 192 4.25 14.43 -22.46
N HIS A 193 4.24 15.14 -21.33
CA HIS A 193 5.42 15.25 -20.48
C HIS A 193 5.84 13.90 -19.89
N ALA A 194 4.88 13.08 -19.46
CA ALA A 194 5.15 11.75 -18.92
C ALA A 194 5.76 10.83 -19.98
N ALA A 195 5.19 10.84 -21.19
CA ALA A 195 5.73 10.09 -22.33
C ALA A 195 7.16 10.53 -22.68
N ALA A 196 7.42 11.83 -22.77
CA ALA A 196 8.75 12.36 -23.07
C ALA A 196 9.80 11.95 -22.01
N VAL A 197 9.43 11.99 -20.72
CA VAL A 197 10.31 11.54 -19.63
C VAL A 197 10.57 10.04 -19.72
N GLN A 198 9.54 9.24 -20.03
CA GLN A 198 9.69 7.80 -20.21
C GLN A 198 10.60 7.45 -21.38
N GLU A 199 10.47 8.15 -22.51
CA GLU A 199 11.35 7.99 -23.67
C GLU A 199 12.80 8.37 -23.31
N ALA A 200 13.01 9.47 -22.59
CA ALA A 200 14.33 9.87 -22.12
C ALA A 200 14.98 8.80 -21.22
N PHE A 201 14.21 8.22 -20.28
CA PHE A 201 14.71 7.11 -19.46
C PHE A 201 15.03 5.86 -20.29
N THR A 202 14.20 5.54 -21.28
CA THR A 202 14.43 4.40 -22.18
C THR A 202 15.73 4.59 -22.97
N MET A 203 15.96 5.79 -23.49
CA MET A 203 17.21 6.15 -24.17
C MET A 203 18.41 6.04 -23.24
N LEU A 204 18.34 6.55 -22.01
CA LEU A 204 19.42 6.42 -21.03
C LEU A 204 19.71 4.94 -20.72
N GLN A 205 18.68 4.12 -20.53
CA GLN A 205 18.85 2.68 -20.31
C GLN A 205 19.57 2.01 -21.49
N HIS A 206 19.29 2.39 -22.73
CA HIS A 206 19.99 1.86 -23.90
C HIS A 206 21.47 2.28 -23.93
N LEU A 207 21.78 3.53 -23.59
CA LEU A 207 23.15 4.02 -23.54
C LEU A 207 23.97 3.27 -22.48
N PHE A 208 23.41 3.05 -21.28
CA PHE A 208 24.14 2.33 -20.22
C PHE A 208 24.24 0.82 -20.47
N LYS A 209 23.28 0.22 -21.18
CA LYS A 209 23.40 -1.19 -21.62
C LYS A 209 24.51 -1.38 -22.65
N ALA A 210 24.75 -0.38 -23.52
CA ALA A 210 25.79 -0.44 -24.54
C ALA A 210 27.22 -0.28 -23.99
N VAL A 211 27.38 0.31 -22.79
CA VAL A 211 28.69 0.54 -22.13
C VAL A 211 29.13 -0.68 -21.28
N GLY A 212 28.23 -1.63 -21.05
CA GLY A 212 28.51 -2.86 -20.28
C GLY A 212 28.87 -4.10 -21.11
N GLN A 213 29.20 -3.93 -22.40
CA GLN A 213 29.72 -4.99 -23.29
C GLN A 213 31.18 -4.75 -23.66
#